data_AF-A0A2H1KEI9-F1
#
_entry.id   AF-A0A2H1KEI9-F1
#
_cell.length_a   1.000
_cell.length_b   1.000
_cell.length_c   1.000
_cell.angle_alpha   90.00
_cell.angle_beta   90.00
_cell.angle_gamma   90.00
#
_symmetry.space_group_name_H-M   'P 1'
#
loop_
_entity.id
_entity.type
_entity.pdbx_description
1 polymer ?
#
loop_
_entity_poly.entity_id
_entity_poly.type
_entity_poly.pdbx_seq_one_letter_code
_entity_poly.pdbx_strand_id
1 'polypeptide(L)'
;MAKALSLAEIRKRAGSFVVDWQSEPGEERQQAQSFIRDLLTVFGITKTKAGLYEKRAQRSSTGRQGYIDALIPGLCLIEMKSAGKDLVLAEQQALDYVDDLSTIEAPRWVVTSDFHNFRVLDLHTGDNDTETFALTDLPTHVEALAFLAGYQTHSFGDKHQEVASIQAAGLMAELYEQLEGSGYTDHEASVFLVRTLFSLYADDAGVWERDSFFEFIETRTSEDGSDLGSQLAMLYQTMDRPTERRQKNLDPLIARFPYVNGGIFAEPLAIPAFSAAMRDTLLKACGFNWSEISPAIFGSLFQAVKDRTARRTLGEHYTTETNILKTINPLFMDELRERLAADSNSIAKLKKLRRDLGELRILDPFIMRKLDVSRDIGVAA
;
A
#
# COMPACT_ATOMS: atom_id res chain seq x y z
N MET A 1 -6.71 -12.74 12.98
CA MET A 1 -6.69 -11.77 11.88
C MET A 1 -7.09 -10.43 12.46
N ALA A 2 -6.20 -9.44 12.51
CA ALA A 2 -6.67 -8.06 12.69
C ALA A 2 -7.34 -7.69 11.37
N LYS A 3 -8.67 -7.62 11.37
CA LYS A 3 -9.46 -7.22 10.22
C LYS A 3 -9.20 -5.74 9.96
N ALA A 4 -9.05 -5.31 8.70
CA ALA A 4 -9.12 -3.89 8.35
C ALA A 4 -10.30 -3.24 9.07
N LEU A 5 -10.08 -2.09 9.70
CA LEU A 5 -11.10 -1.47 10.57
C LEU A 5 -12.33 -1.17 9.75
N SER A 6 -13.48 -1.76 10.10
CA SER A 6 -14.74 -1.41 9.44
C SER A 6 -15.05 0.08 9.66
N LEU A 7 -15.72 0.74 8.71
CA LEU A 7 -16.18 2.13 8.89
C LEU A 7 -16.95 2.33 10.21
N ALA A 8 -17.73 1.33 10.66
CA ALA A 8 -18.43 1.40 11.94
C ALA A 8 -17.46 1.47 13.16
N GLU A 9 -16.35 0.74 13.09
CA GLU A 9 -15.31 0.77 14.12
C GLU A 9 -14.52 2.08 14.06
N ILE A 10 -14.23 2.59 12.87
CA ILE A 10 -13.59 3.91 12.66
C ILE A 10 -14.47 5.02 13.25
N ARG A 11 -15.79 5.03 12.96
CA ARG A 11 -16.74 5.98 13.56
C ARG A 11 -16.74 5.94 15.08
N LYS A 12 -16.69 4.74 15.67
CA LYS A 12 -16.64 4.59 17.12
C LYS A 12 -15.36 5.19 17.70
N ARG A 13 -14.21 4.90 17.08
CA ARG A 13 -12.91 5.45 17.50
C ARG A 13 -12.85 6.97 17.32
N ALA A 14 -13.40 7.49 16.22
CA ALA A 14 -13.54 8.92 15.98
C ALA A 14 -14.34 9.59 17.11
N GLY A 15 -15.41 8.95 17.59
CA GLY A 15 -16.16 9.45 18.74
C GLY A 15 -15.33 9.57 20.01
N SER A 16 -14.46 8.60 20.31
CA SER A 16 -13.50 8.69 21.42
C SER A 16 -12.49 9.81 21.21
N PHE A 17 -11.93 9.92 20.01
CA PHE A 17 -10.98 10.99 19.66
C PHE A 17 -11.59 12.38 19.84
N VAL A 18 -12.86 12.59 19.43
CA VAL A 18 -13.57 13.85 19.67
C VAL A 18 -13.67 14.16 21.16
N VAL A 19 -14.02 13.17 21.99
CA VAL A 19 -14.13 13.38 23.45
C VAL A 19 -12.78 13.81 24.04
N ASP A 20 -11.69 13.20 23.58
CA ASP A 20 -10.34 13.47 24.08
C ASP A 20 -9.83 14.87 23.68
N TRP A 21 -10.24 15.39 22.51
CA TRP A 21 -9.65 16.61 21.93
C TRP A 21 -10.59 17.83 21.87
N GLN A 22 -11.91 17.68 21.95
CA GLN A 22 -12.86 18.79 21.76
C GLN A 22 -12.74 19.93 22.78
N SER A 23 -12.14 19.67 23.94
CA SER A 23 -11.92 20.65 25.01
C SER A 23 -10.48 21.15 25.10
N GLU A 24 -9.59 20.64 24.25
CA GLU A 24 -8.19 21.03 24.26
C GLU A 24 -8.00 22.39 23.55
N PRO A 25 -7.20 23.30 24.12
CA PRO A 25 -7.08 24.66 23.59
C PRO A 25 -6.37 24.75 22.23
N GLY A 26 -5.55 23.75 21.87
CA GLY A 26 -4.89 23.68 20.57
C GLY A 26 -3.84 24.77 20.32
N GLU A 27 -3.08 25.15 21.35
CA GLU A 27 -2.11 26.26 21.27
C GLU A 27 -0.65 25.79 21.22
N GLU A 28 -0.34 24.59 21.72
CA GLU A 28 1.04 24.14 21.88
C GLU A 28 1.52 23.24 20.73
N ARG A 29 2.74 23.47 20.24
CA ARG A 29 3.37 22.61 19.20
C ARG A 29 3.53 21.16 19.64
N GLN A 30 3.66 20.88 20.94
CA GLN A 30 3.70 19.51 21.46
C GLN A 30 2.33 18.80 21.39
N GLN A 31 1.21 19.55 21.40
CA GLN A 31 -0.13 18.98 21.23
C GLN A 31 -0.36 18.50 19.79
N ALA A 32 0.20 19.16 18.78
CA ALA A 32 0.05 18.80 17.37
C ALA A 32 0.49 17.35 17.09
N GLN A 33 1.67 16.96 17.57
CA GLN A 33 2.19 15.61 17.35
C GLN A 33 1.33 14.54 18.04
N SER A 34 0.80 14.83 19.23
CA SER A 34 -0.10 13.90 19.91
C SER A 34 -1.46 13.81 19.20
N PHE A 35 -2.01 14.94 18.77
CA PHE A 35 -3.26 15.00 18.01
C PHE A 35 -3.16 14.17 16.73
N ILE A 36 -2.08 14.33 15.96
CA ILE A 36 -1.90 13.58 14.71
C ILE A 36 -1.75 12.08 15.00
N ARG A 37 -0.92 11.68 15.96
CA ARG A 37 -0.76 10.26 16.33
C ARG A 37 -2.09 9.62 16.74
N ASP A 38 -2.87 10.32 17.56
CA ASP A 38 -4.13 9.81 18.06
C ASP A 38 -5.18 9.78 16.94
N LEU A 39 -5.17 10.75 16.02
CA LEU A 39 -5.98 10.75 14.80
C LEU A 39 -5.65 9.55 13.91
N LEU A 40 -4.36 9.30 13.65
CA LEU A 40 -3.91 8.15 12.85
C LEU A 40 -4.34 6.81 13.47
N THR A 41 -4.34 6.73 14.80
CA THR A 41 -4.81 5.54 15.55
C THR A 41 -6.31 5.26 15.32
N VAL A 42 -7.13 6.30 15.11
CA VAL A 42 -8.55 6.14 14.72
C VAL A 42 -8.69 5.30 13.45
N PHE A 43 -7.79 5.50 12.49
CA PHE A 43 -7.76 4.82 11.19
C PHE A 43 -6.90 3.55 11.17
N GLY A 44 -6.37 3.14 12.33
CA GLY A 44 -5.61 1.91 12.47
C GLY A 44 -4.14 2.03 12.10
N ILE A 45 -3.65 3.26 11.97
CA ILE A 45 -2.23 3.58 11.79
C ILE A 45 -1.63 3.76 13.19
N THR A 46 -0.97 2.73 13.70
CA THR A 46 -0.42 2.65 15.06
C THR A 46 1.09 2.87 15.10
N LYS A 47 1.77 2.50 14.00
CA LYS A 47 3.18 2.74 13.72
C LYS A 47 3.31 2.81 12.21
N THR A 48 3.82 3.91 11.70
CA THR A 48 3.94 4.09 10.25
C THR A 48 5.37 3.87 9.76
N LYS A 49 5.57 3.53 8.47
CA LYS A 49 6.88 3.72 7.80
C LYS A 49 7.32 5.18 7.89
N ALA A 50 6.31 6.05 7.93
CA ALA A 50 6.42 7.36 8.52
C ALA A 50 6.65 7.22 10.02
N GLY A 51 7.91 7.35 10.45
CA GLY A 51 8.09 8.32 11.53
C GLY A 51 7.21 9.53 11.19
N LEU A 52 6.40 9.99 12.13
CA LEU A 52 5.86 11.34 12.09
C LEU A 52 7.07 12.28 11.98
N TYR A 53 7.57 12.44 10.76
CA TYR A 53 8.78 13.18 10.52
C TYR A 53 8.32 14.61 10.42
N GLU A 54 8.73 15.41 11.40
CA GLU A 54 8.97 16.80 11.11
C GLU A 54 10.00 16.87 9.98
N LYS A 55 9.53 16.90 8.73
CA LYS A 55 10.42 16.92 7.57
C LYS A 55 10.76 18.36 7.25
N ARG A 56 12.05 18.65 7.17
CA ARG A 56 12.53 19.92 6.61
C ARG A 56 12.22 19.95 5.12
N ALA A 57 11.50 20.97 4.70
CA ALA A 57 11.21 21.25 3.30
C ALA A 57 11.38 22.74 3.02
N GLN A 58 11.78 23.07 1.79
CA GLN A 58 11.81 24.44 1.31
C GLN A 58 10.46 24.82 0.72
N ARG A 59 9.99 26.02 1.07
CA ARG A 59 8.78 26.57 0.44
C ARG A 59 9.13 27.09 -0.95
N SER A 60 8.48 26.57 -1.99
CA SER A 60 8.70 27.01 -3.37
C SER A 60 8.44 28.51 -3.56
N SER A 61 7.41 29.05 -2.91
CA SER A 61 7.01 30.46 -3.00
C SER A 61 7.98 31.47 -2.36
N THR A 62 8.66 31.10 -1.27
CA THR A 62 9.46 32.04 -0.45
C THR A 62 10.94 31.67 -0.33
N GLY A 63 11.34 30.45 -0.72
CA GLY A 63 12.69 29.91 -0.55
C GLY A 63 13.12 29.71 0.91
N ARG A 64 12.22 29.94 1.88
CA ARG A 64 12.51 29.75 3.31
C ARG A 64 12.35 28.29 3.70
N GLN A 65 13.23 27.82 4.57
CA GLN A 65 13.08 26.51 5.20
C GLN A 65 11.93 26.52 6.21
N GLY A 66 11.13 25.47 6.21
CA GLY A 66 10.20 25.17 7.29
C GLY A 66 10.08 23.67 7.51
N TYR A 67 9.07 23.28 8.28
CA TYR A 67 8.84 21.90 8.68
C TYR A 67 7.41 21.52 8.33
N ILE A 68 7.25 20.30 7.81
CA ILE A 68 5.96 19.62 7.66
C ILE A 68 5.64 18.94 8.99
N ASP A 69 4.43 19.07 9.54
CA ASP A 69 4.11 18.45 10.85
C ASP A 69 4.00 16.91 10.78
N ALA A 70 3.40 16.39 9.71
CA ALA A 70 3.46 14.97 9.40
C ALA A 70 3.43 14.71 7.89
N LEU A 71 4.18 13.70 7.45
CA LEU A 71 4.15 13.20 6.09
C LEU A 71 4.04 11.69 6.11
N ILE A 72 3.01 11.15 5.45
CA ILE A 72 2.88 9.75 5.08
C ILE A 72 3.24 9.67 3.58
N PRO A 73 4.45 9.24 3.22
CA PRO A 73 4.94 9.23 1.84
C PRO A 73 3.94 8.60 0.87
N GLY A 74 3.69 9.28 -0.25
CA GLY A 74 2.78 8.80 -1.30
C GLY A 74 1.29 8.84 -0.94
N LEU A 75 0.91 9.18 0.29
CA LEU A 75 -0.47 9.16 0.76
C LEU A 75 -0.96 10.54 1.20
N CYS A 76 -0.37 11.11 2.24
CA CYS A 76 -0.94 12.26 2.94
C CYS A 76 0.11 13.16 3.59
N LEU A 77 -0.06 14.47 3.46
CA LEU A 77 0.64 15.48 4.24
C LEU A 77 -0.34 16.10 5.24
N ILE A 78 0.07 16.23 6.51
CA ILE A 78 -0.73 16.88 7.56
C ILE A 78 0.03 18.11 8.05
N GLU A 79 -0.63 19.28 8.01
CA GLU A 79 -0.12 20.55 8.53
C GLU A 79 -1.07 21.07 9.61
N MET A 80 -0.54 21.34 10.80
CA MET A 80 -1.28 21.82 11.96
C MET A 80 -1.07 23.33 12.14
N LYS A 81 -2.12 24.00 12.64
CA LYS A 81 -2.04 25.37 13.15
C LYS A 81 -2.58 25.44 14.57
N SER A 82 -2.22 26.51 15.27
CA SER A 82 -2.89 26.85 16.53
C SER A 82 -4.37 27.12 16.27
N ALA A 83 -5.22 26.86 17.27
CA ALA A 83 -6.66 27.04 17.18
C ALA A 83 -7.08 28.42 16.64
N GLY A 84 -8.06 28.44 15.72
CA GLY A 84 -8.63 29.65 15.13
C GLY A 84 -7.77 30.31 14.05
N LYS A 85 -6.68 29.68 13.62
CA LYS A 85 -5.87 30.13 12.48
C LYS A 85 -6.50 29.71 11.14
N ASP A 86 -6.11 30.42 10.08
CA ASP A 86 -6.64 30.19 8.73
C ASP A 86 -6.06 28.90 8.11
N LEU A 87 -6.95 27.92 7.89
CA LEU A 87 -6.61 26.63 7.28
C LEU A 87 -6.35 26.73 5.77
N VAL A 88 -6.88 27.75 5.07
CA VAL A 88 -6.58 27.96 3.65
C VAL A 88 -5.13 28.40 3.49
N LEU A 89 -4.63 29.26 4.39
CA LEU A 89 -3.21 29.61 4.41
C LEU A 89 -2.32 28.43 4.81
N ALA A 90 -2.78 27.57 5.71
CA ALA A 90 -2.08 26.33 6.06
C ALA A 90 -1.99 25.37 4.86
N GLU A 91 -3.07 25.23 4.10
CA GLU A 91 -3.12 24.40 2.89
C GLU A 91 -2.17 24.93 1.83
N GLN A 92 -2.16 26.24 1.56
CA GLN A 92 -1.20 26.85 0.64
C GLN A 92 0.25 26.60 1.06
N GLN A 93 0.53 26.67 2.37
CA GLN A 93 1.84 26.33 2.90
C GLN A 93 2.18 24.85 2.70
N ALA A 94 1.23 23.94 2.89
CA ALA A 94 1.43 22.52 2.67
C ALA A 94 1.72 22.23 1.18
N LEU A 95 0.97 22.85 0.27
CA LEU A 95 1.19 22.75 -1.18
C LEU A 95 2.59 23.25 -1.58
N ASP A 96 3.05 24.37 -1.02
CA ASP A 96 4.41 24.89 -1.25
C ASP A 96 5.51 23.88 -0.86
N TYR A 97 5.24 23.00 0.11
CA TYR A 97 6.18 21.94 0.51
C TYR A 97 6.11 20.72 -0.42
N VAL A 98 4.94 20.42 -1.00
CA VAL A 98 4.77 19.29 -1.93
C VAL A 98 5.70 19.44 -3.13
N ASP A 99 5.93 20.66 -3.61
CA ASP A 99 6.85 20.96 -4.72
C ASP A 99 8.31 20.53 -4.46
N ASP A 100 8.74 20.47 -3.19
CA ASP A 100 10.10 20.09 -2.76
C ASP A 100 10.22 18.58 -2.44
N LEU A 101 9.10 17.85 -2.44
CA LEU A 101 9.11 16.42 -2.17
C LEU A 101 9.52 15.63 -3.41
N SER A 102 10.20 14.50 -3.20
CA SER A 102 10.43 13.55 -4.27
C SER A 102 9.11 12.95 -4.75
N THR A 103 9.08 12.39 -5.96
CA THR A 103 7.86 11.80 -6.53
C THR A 103 7.29 10.66 -5.68
N ILE A 104 8.17 9.95 -4.95
CA ILE A 104 7.82 8.85 -4.04
C ILE A 104 7.09 9.38 -2.81
N GLU A 105 7.50 10.56 -2.34
CA GLU A 105 6.99 11.17 -1.11
C GLU A 105 5.79 12.08 -1.36
N ALA A 106 5.62 12.56 -2.59
CA ALA A 106 4.53 13.43 -2.99
C ALA A 106 3.18 12.84 -2.56
N PRO A 107 2.43 13.51 -1.66
CA PRO A 107 1.17 12.99 -1.15
C PRO A 107 0.07 13.14 -2.21
N ARG A 108 -0.96 12.31 -2.10
CA ARG A 108 -2.23 12.55 -2.80
C ARG A 108 -3.13 13.51 -2.01
N TRP A 109 -3.12 13.40 -0.69
CA TRP A 109 -4.00 14.16 0.19
C TRP A 109 -3.23 15.21 0.98
N VAL A 110 -3.84 16.39 1.13
CA VAL A 110 -3.38 17.40 2.08
C VAL A 110 -4.46 17.58 3.13
N VAL A 111 -4.10 17.37 4.40
CA VAL A 111 -4.98 17.60 5.54
C VAL A 111 -4.42 18.76 6.33
N THR A 112 -5.26 19.76 6.60
CA THR A 112 -4.91 20.85 7.52
C THR A 112 -5.90 20.93 8.65
N SER A 113 -5.41 21.24 9.86
CA SER A 113 -6.26 21.33 11.04
C SER A 113 -5.74 22.34 12.05
N ASP A 114 -6.67 22.98 12.76
CA ASP A 114 -6.43 23.87 13.90
C ASP A 114 -6.93 23.24 15.22
N PHE A 115 -6.89 21.90 15.30
CA PHE A 115 -7.47 21.06 16.36
C PHE A 115 -9.01 21.02 16.38
N HIS A 116 -9.68 22.07 15.93
CA HIS A 116 -11.13 22.19 16.01
C HIS A 116 -11.82 22.01 14.66
N ASN A 117 -11.12 22.26 13.57
CA ASN A 117 -11.60 22.13 12.20
C ASN A 117 -10.63 21.32 11.38
N PHE A 118 -11.16 20.61 10.40
CA PHE A 118 -10.43 19.89 9.38
C PHE A 118 -10.69 20.52 8.02
N ARG A 119 -9.67 20.51 7.19
CA ARG A 119 -9.74 20.78 5.76
C ARG A 119 -8.95 19.70 5.04
N VAL A 120 -9.61 18.95 4.15
CA VAL A 120 -9.07 17.77 3.47
C VAL A 120 -9.16 18.00 1.97
N LEU A 121 -8.01 18.03 1.30
CA LEU A 121 -7.87 18.26 -0.13
C LEU A 121 -7.32 17.00 -0.82
N ASP A 122 -8.00 16.52 -1.87
CA ASP A 122 -7.46 15.55 -2.82
C ASP A 122 -6.74 16.31 -3.96
N LEU A 123 -5.44 16.11 -4.12
CA LEU A 123 -4.67 16.77 -5.17
C LEU A 123 -4.97 16.22 -6.57
N HIS A 124 -5.68 15.09 -6.68
CA HIS A 124 -5.92 14.42 -7.96
C HIS A 124 -7.30 14.69 -8.58
N THR A 125 -8.28 15.19 -7.82
CA THR A 125 -9.64 15.46 -8.35
C THR A 125 -9.86 16.91 -8.81
N GLY A 126 -8.85 17.79 -8.67
CA GLY A 126 -8.87 19.20 -9.08
C GLY A 126 -9.41 20.16 -8.02
N ASP A 127 -9.26 21.48 -8.24
CA ASP A 127 -9.41 22.59 -7.27
C ASP A 127 -10.71 22.68 -6.43
N ASN A 128 -11.72 21.81 -6.64
CA ASN A 128 -13.05 21.92 -6.02
C ASN A 128 -13.42 20.80 -5.04
N ASP A 129 -12.52 19.85 -4.76
CA ASP A 129 -12.84 18.71 -3.89
C ASP A 129 -12.20 18.83 -2.50
N THR A 130 -12.30 20.04 -1.92
CA THR A 130 -11.92 20.25 -0.54
C THR A 130 -13.11 20.05 0.38
N GLU A 131 -13.00 19.09 1.29
CA GLU A 131 -13.98 18.89 2.36
C GLU A 131 -13.55 19.63 3.63
N THR A 132 -14.48 20.30 4.29
CA THR A 132 -14.23 20.99 5.57
C THR A 132 -15.29 20.62 6.59
N PHE A 133 -14.88 20.27 7.80
CA PHE A 133 -15.79 19.90 8.89
C PHE A 133 -15.17 20.18 10.26
N ALA A 134 -16.01 20.34 11.28
CA ALA A 134 -15.55 20.53 12.65
C ALA A 134 -15.11 19.18 13.26
N LEU A 135 -14.20 19.21 14.23
CA LEU A 135 -13.76 18.04 14.99
C LEU A 135 -14.97 17.26 15.55
N THR A 136 -15.97 17.95 16.08
CA THR A 136 -17.18 17.34 16.65
C THR A 136 -17.97 16.51 15.64
N ASP A 137 -17.83 16.82 14.33
CA ASP A 137 -18.54 16.14 13.25
C ASP A 137 -17.69 15.02 12.62
N LEU A 138 -16.45 14.81 13.08
CA LEU A 138 -15.56 13.75 12.60
C LEU A 138 -16.24 12.36 12.56
N PRO A 139 -17.06 11.92 13.54
CA PRO A 139 -17.73 10.62 13.47
C PRO A 139 -18.71 10.46 12.30
N THR A 140 -19.27 11.56 11.80
CA THR A 140 -20.15 11.58 10.61
C THR A 140 -19.40 11.86 9.31
N HIS A 141 -18.15 12.35 9.40
CA HIS A 141 -17.27 12.67 8.26
C HIS A 141 -16.06 11.72 8.16
N VAL A 142 -16.12 10.52 8.76
CA VAL A 142 -14.98 9.58 8.71
C VAL A 142 -14.61 9.18 7.28
N GLU A 143 -15.57 9.23 6.34
CA GLU A 143 -15.35 9.01 4.92
C GLU A 143 -14.30 9.96 4.32
N ALA A 144 -14.26 11.23 4.76
CA ALA A 144 -13.32 12.23 4.28
C ALA A 144 -11.86 11.83 4.53
N LEU A 145 -11.61 11.05 5.58
CA LEU A 145 -10.30 10.57 6.00
C LEU A 145 -10.15 9.05 5.83
N ALA A 146 -11.13 8.37 5.22
CA ALA A 146 -11.15 6.91 5.15
C ALA A 146 -10.01 6.34 4.28
N PHE A 147 -9.38 7.17 3.44
CA PHE A 147 -8.16 6.84 2.71
C PHE A 147 -7.02 6.43 3.65
N LEU A 148 -6.94 6.98 4.87
CA LEU A 148 -5.97 6.59 5.90
C LEU A 148 -6.14 5.13 6.32
N ALA A 149 -7.38 4.63 6.32
CA ALA A 149 -7.70 3.23 6.60
C ALA A 149 -7.71 2.33 5.35
N GLY A 150 -7.32 2.86 4.18
CA GLY A 150 -7.26 2.11 2.93
C GLY A 150 -8.58 2.02 2.16
N TYR A 151 -9.62 2.74 2.59
CA TYR A 151 -10.84 2.87 1.79
C TYR A 151 -10.62 3.96 0.74
N GLN A 152 -10.05 3.59 -0.41
CA GLN A 152 -9.94 4.49 -1.54
C GLN A 152 -10.85 4.06 -2.68
N THR A 153 -11.54 5.04 -3.26
CA THR A 153 -12.16 4.92 -4.58
C THR A 153 -11.08 5.11 -5.64
N HIS A 154 -10.77 4.03 -6.37
CA HIS A 154 -9.89 4.09 -7.53
C HIS A 154 -10.46 5.07 -8.56
N SER A 155 -9.74 6.17 -8.79
CA SER A 155 -9.97 7.07 -9.92
C SER A 155 -9.28 6.49 -11.14
N PHE A 156 -10.04 6.20 -12.20
CA PHE A 156 -9.49 5.63 -13.44
C PHE A 156 -8.61 6.66 -14.17
N GLY A 157 -7.37 6.28 -14.51
CA GLY A 157 -6.54 7.06 -15.44
C GLY A 157 -5.72 8.19 -14.80
N ASP A 158 -5.40 8.06 -13.52
CA ASP A 158 -4.56 9.04 -12.82
C ASP A 158 -3.10 8.96 -13.29
N LYS A 159 -2.61 10.06 -13.89
CA LYS A 159 -1.23 10.16 -14.38
C LYS A 159 -0.21 10.05 -13.25
N HIS A 160 -0.55 10.47 -12.03
CA HIS A 160 0.35 10.35 -10.88
C HIS A 160 0.54 8.89 -10.47
N GLN A 161 -0.57 8.12 -10.47
CA GLN A 161 -0.54 6.69 -10.23
C GLN A 161 0.33 5.96 -11.28
N GLU A 162 0.24 6.35 -12.55
CA GLU A 162 1.07 5.77 -13.62
C GLU A 162 2.57 6.05 -13.42
N VAL A 163 2.94 7.28 -13.03
CA VAL A 163 4.34 7.63 -12.75
C VAL A 163 4.87 6.87 -11.52
N ALA A 164 4.12 6.85 -10.41
CA ALA A 164 4.50 6.11 -9.21
C ALA A 164 4.64 4.60 -9.50
N SER A 165 3.72 4.07 -10.31
CA SER A 165 3.73 2.69 -10.81
C SER A 165 5.02 2.36 -11.57
N ILE A 166 5.44 3.22 -12.50
CA ILE A 166 6.68 3.03 -13.28
C ILE A 166 7.92 3.06 -12.37
N GLN A 167 7.96 3.97 -11.41
CA GLN A 167 9.09 4.09 -10.47
C GLN A 167 9.19 2.87 -9.54
N ALA A 168 8.08 2.42 -8.97
CA ALA A 168 8.02 1.22 -8.13
C ALA A 168 8.47 -0.04 -8.92
N ALA A 169 8.04 -0.16 -10.17
CA ALA A 169 8.50 -1.22 -11.07
C ALA A 169 10.02 -1.19 -11.29
N GLY A 170 10.57 0.01 -11.47
CA GLY A 170 12.00 0.24 -11.65
C GLY A 170 12.82 -0.25 -10.46
N LEU A 171 12.38 0.02 -9.23
CA LEU A 171 13.06 -0.46 -8.02
C LEU A 171 13.05 -1.98 -7.89
N MET A 172 11.94 -2.63 -8.26
CA MET A 172 11.86 -4.09 -8.22
C MET A 172 12.71 -4.74 -9.32
N ALA A 173 12.81 -4.12 -10.50
CA ALA A 173 13.71 -4.57 -11.56
C ALA A 173 15.18 -4.36 -11.16
N GLU A 174 15.52 -3.24 -10.54
CA GLU A 174 16.88 -2.99 -10.01
C GLU A 174 17.25 -4.05 -8.96
N LEU A 175 16.33 -4.36 -8.03
CA LEU A 175 16.56 -5.38 -7.02
C LEU A 175 16.75 -6.77 -7.66
N TYR A 176 16.04 -7.08 -8.75
CA TYR A 176 16.27 -8.30 -9.53
C TYR A 176 17.70 -8.39 -10.04
N GLU A 177 18.13 -7.38 -10.79
CA GLU A 177 19.42 -7.35 -11.47
C GLU A 177 20.56 -7.42 -10.46
N GLN A 178 20.40 -6.77 -9.31
CA GLN A 178 21.34 -6.83 -8.20
C GLN A 178 21.45 -8.26 -7.61
N LEU A 179 20.33 -8.93 -7.37
CA LEU A 179 20.32 -10.31 -6.88
C LEU A 179 20.94 -11.28 -7.89
N GLU A 180 20.52 -11.22 -9.16
CA GLU A 180 21.09 -12.05 -10.23
C GLU A 180 22.60 -11.83 -10.37
N GLY A 181 23.04 -10.57 -10.38
CA GLY A 181 24.45 -10.18 -10.46
C GLY A 181 25.29 -10.62 -9.27
N SER A 182 24.68 -10.95 -8.13
CA SER A 182 25.36 -11.52 -6.95
C SER A 182 25.62 -13.03 -7.06
N GLY A 183 25.07 -13.69 -8.10
CA GLY A 183 25.12 -15.14 -8.29
C GLY A 183 23.89 -15.88 -7.76
N TYR A 184 22.84 -15.16 -7.35
CA TYR A 184 21.54 -15.75 -7.02
C TYR A 184 20.82 -16.15 -8.32
N THR A 185 20.28 -17.36 -8.42
CA THR A 185 19.81 -17.87 -9.71
C THR A 185 18.55 -17.15 -10.21
N ASP A 186 18.34 -17.12 -11.53
CA ASP A 186 17.17 -16.48 -12.19
C ASP A 186 15.82 -16.95 -11.58
N HIS A 187 15.69 -18.26 -11.37
CA HIS A 187 14.50 -18.84 -10.74
C HIS A 187 14.34 -18.38 -9.28
N GLU A 188 15.39 -18.48 -8.47
CA GLU A 188 15.33 -18.07 -7.07
C GLU A 188 15.08 -16.57 -6.91
N ALA A 189 15.72 -15.74 -7.73
CA ALA A 189 15.53 -14.30 -7.78
C ALA A 189 14.08 -13.95 -8.16
N SER A 190 13.52 -14.65 -9.16
CA SER A 190 12.14 -14.48 -9.59
C SER A 190 11.14 -14.82 -8.48
N VAL A 191 11.27 -16.00 -7.84
CA VAL A 191 10.38 -16.40 -6.74
C VAL A 191 10.53 -15.46 -5.54
N PHE A 192 11.76 -15.04 -5.22
CA PHE A 192 12.02 -14.08 -4.15
C PHE A 192 11.36 -12.71 -4.42
N LEU A 193 11.42 -12.20 -5.64
CA LEU A 193 10.75 -10.95 -5.98
C LEU A 193 9.23 -11.05 -5.90
N VAL A 194 8.64 -12.16 -6.33
CA VAL A 194 7.18 -12.36 -6.20
C VAL A 194 6.76 -12.34 -4.73
N ARG A 195 7.54 -12.97 -3.85
CA ARG A 195 7.30 -12.96 -2.39
C ARG A 195 7.44 -11.57 -1.79
N THR A 196 8.47 -10.84 -2.19
CA THR A 196 8.72 -9.48 -1.74
C THR A 196 7.61 -8.54 -2.22
N LEU A 197 7.21 -8.65 -3.48
CA LEU A 197 6.13 -7.89 -4.07
C LEU A 197 4.78 -8.17 -3.40
N PHE A 198 4.48 -9.44 -3.13
CA PHE A 198 3.32 -9.81 -2.34
C PHE A 198 3.36 -9.17 -0.96
N SER A 199 4.52 -9.20 -0.30
CA SER A 199 4.69 -8.63 1.04
C SER A 199 4.48 -7.12 1.04
N LEU A 200 5.03 -6.40 0.06
CA LEU A 200 4.81 -4.97 -0.14
C LEU A 200 3.32 -4.65 -0.34
N TYR A 201 2.65 -5.35 -1.26
CA TYR A 201 1.21 -5.16 -1.51
C TYR A 201 0.36 -5.49 -0.28
N ALA A 202 0.65 -6.60 0.40
CA ALA A 202 -0.12 -7.07 1.54
C ALA A 202 0.02 -6.14 2.76
N ASP A 203 1.19 -5.53 2.93
CA ASP A 203 1.45 -4.50 3.95
C ASP A 203 0.55 -3.28 3.72
N ASP A 204 0.54 -2.73 2.50
CA ASP A 204 -0.22 -1.52 2.19
C ASP A 204 -1.73 -1.77 2.03
N ALA A 205 -2.12 -2.95 1.54
CA ALA A 205 -3.52 -3.37 1.46
C ALA A 205 -4.14 -3.73 2.83
N GLY A 206 -3.34 -3.75 3.90
CA GLY A 206 -3.83 -4.06 5.24
C GLY A 206 -4.21 -5.53 5.44
N VAL A 207 -3.52 -6.46 4.77
CA VAL A 207 -3.63 -7.91 5.03
C VAL A 207 -3.15 -8.23 6.45
N TRP A 208 -2.19 -7.45 6.94
CA TRP A 208 -1.75 -7.37 8.32
C TRP A 208 -1.72 -5.91 8.79
N GLU A 209 -1.22 -5.66 10.00
CA GLU A 209 -1.03 -4.30 10.52
C GLU A 209 -0.14 -3.53 9.53
N ARG A 210 -0.66 -2.45 8.94
CA ARG A 210 0.06 -1.65 7.94
C ARG A 210 1.46 -1.31 8.45
N ASP A 211 2.41 -1.26 7.52
CA ASP A 211 3.80 -0.88 7.76
C ASP A 211 4.63 -1.88 8.58
N SER A 212 4.07 -3.04 8.94
CA SER A 212 4.80 -4.11 9.63
C SER A 212 5.97 -4.62 8.82
N PHE A 213 5.84 -4.71 7.49
CA PHE A 213 6.91 -5.20 6.61
C PHE A 213 8.10 -4.23 6.57
N PHE A 214 7.81 -2.93 6.50
CA PHE A 214 8.85 -1.91 6.63
C PHE A 214 9.45 -1.86 8.03
N GLU A 215 8.64 -1.86 9.11
CA GLU A 215 9.14 -1.89 10.49
C GLU A 215 10.07 -3.10 10.68
N PHE A 216 9.74 -4.24 10.08
CA PHE A 216 10.59 -5.42 10.08
C PHE A 216 11.94 -5.16 9.41
N ILE A 217 11.97 -4.64 8.18
CA ILE A 217 13.22 -4.36 7.48
C ILE A 217 14.03 -3.30 8.24
N GLU A 218 13.39 -2.23 8.70
CA GLU A 218 14.05 -1.13 9.39
C GLU A 218 14.64 -1.56 10.74
N THR A 219 13.88 -2.30 11.55
CA THR A 219 14.21 -2.54 12.96
C THR A 219 14.80 -3.93 13.25
N ARG A 220 14.80 -4.85 12.29
CA ARG A 220 15.33 -6.22 12.44
C ARG A 220 16.42 -6.57 11.45
N THR A 221 16.91 -5.61 10.69
CA THR A 221 18.03 -5.82 9.75
C THR A 221 19.09 -4.74 9.91
N SER A 222 20.34 -5.12 9.69
CA SER A 222 21.52 -4.28 9.79
C SER A 222 21.59 -3.31 8.62
N GLU A 223 22.06 -2.08 8.86
CA GLU A 223 22.16 -1.03 7.83
C GLU A 223 23.03 -1.44 6.63
N ASP A 224 24.02 -2.29 6.86
CA ASP A 224 24.91 -2.82 5.82
C ASP A 224 24.27 -3.93 4.95
N GLY A 225 23.04 -4.35 5.27
CA GLY A 225 22.27 -5.38 4.56
C GLY A 225 22.74 -6.81 4.80
N SER A 226 23.75 -7.04 5.64
CA SER A 226 24.41 -8.35 5.78
C SER A 226 23.48 -9.48 6.29
N ASP A 227 22.46 -9.14 7.07
CA ASP A 227 21.50 -10.09 7.65
C ASP A 227 20.13 -10.12 6.94
N LEU A 228 19.85 -9.18 6.04
CA LEU A 228 18.54 -8.95 5.45
C LEU A 228 17.96 -10.21 4.77
N GLY A 229 18.77 -10.92 3.97
CA GLY A 229 18.31 -12.13 3.29
C GLY A 229 17.91 -13.25 4.26
N SER A 230 18.68 -13.44 5.34
CA SER A 230 18.39 -14.45 6.37
C SER A 230 17.12 -14.11 7.16
N GLN A 231 16.92 -12.83 7.44
CA GLN A 231 15.73 -12.31 8.12
C GLN A 231 14.49 -12.50 7.24
N LEU A 232 14.55 -12.13 5.96
CA LEU A 232 13.44 -12.33 5.02
C LEU A 232 13.11 -13.81 4.82
N ALA A 233 14.13 -14.69 4.74
CA ALA A 233 13.90 -16.13 4.68
C ALA A 233 13.14 -16.67 5.91
N MET A 234 13.51 -16.20 7.12
CA MET A 234 12.80 -16.55 8.36
C MET A 234 11.36 -16.02 8.36
N LEU A 235 11.14 -14.79 7.90
CA LEU A 235 9.82 -14.18 7.80
C LEU A 235 8.94 -14.97 6.83
N TYR A 236 9.43 -15.28 5.63
CA TYR A 236 8.70 -16.04 4.61
C TYR A 236 8.37 -17.46 5.08
N GLN A 237 9.31 -18.15 5.73
CA GLN A 237 9.05 -19.45 6.35
C GLN A 237 7.99 -19.36 7.46
N THR A 238 7.97 -18.27 8.23
CA THR A 238 6.94 -18.03 9.24
C THR A 238 5.57 -17.85 8.61
N MET A 239 5.50 -17.11 7.49
CA MET A 239 4.27 -16.90 6.74
C MET A 239 3.76 -18.18 6.07
N ASP A 240 4.61 -19.15 5.75
CA ASP A 240 4.20 -20.49 5.28
C ASP A 240 3.75 -21.43 6.41
N ARG A 241 3.89 -21.03 7.68
CA ARG A 241 3.60 -21.89 8.83
C ARG A 241 2.31 -21.50 9.56
N PRO A 242 1.36 -22.43 9.77
CA PRO A 242 0.17 -22.19 10.57
C PRO A 242 0.52 -21.67 11.97
N THR A 243 -0.21 -20.66 12.45
CA THR A 243 0.12 -19.87 13.64
C THR A 243 0.29 -20.76 14.89
N GLU A 244 -0.58 -21.74 15.08
CA GLU A 244 -0.56 -22.69 16.18
C GLU A 244 0.65 -23.64 16.19
N ARG A 245 1.34 -23.77 15.04
CA ARG A 245 2.55 -24.61 14.90
C ARG A 245 3.84 -23.81 15.07
N ARG A 246 3.79 -22.49 15.23
CA ARG A 246 4.96 -21.62 15.35
C ARG A 246 5.66 -21.79 16.69
N GLN A 247 6.94 -21.44 16.74
CA GLN A 247 7.73 -21.51 17.97
C GLN A 247 7.27 -20.44 18.97
N LYS A 248 7.26 -20.76 20.27
CA LYS A 248 6.76 -19.84 21.32
C LYS A 248 7.68 -18.66 21.60
N ASN A 249 8.95 -18.78 21.24
CA ASN A 249 10.01 -17.78 21.40
C ASN A 249 10.30 -17.02 20.09
N LEU A 250 9.42 -17.13 19.08
CA LEU A 250 9.54 -16.35 17.85
C LEU A 250 9.51 -14.85 18.17
N ASP A 251 10.27 -14.06 17.43
CA ASP A 251 10.28 -12.60 17.58
C ASP A 251 8.83 -12.06 17.52
N PRO A 252 8.41 -11.22 18.48
CA PRO A 252 7.03 -10.72 18.55
C PRO A 252 6.57 -9.95 17.31
N LEU A 253 7.46 -9.28 16.58
CA LEU A 253 7.16 -8.58 15.34
C LEU A 253 6.91 -9.60 14.22
N ILE A 254 7.81 -10.57 14.05
CA ILE A 254 7.67 -11.65 13.05
C ILE A 254 6.40 -12.47 13.31
N ALA A 255 6.05 -12.68 14.58
CA ALA A 255 4.84 -13.41 14.98
C ALA A 255 3.53 -12.72 14.55
N ARG A 256 3.53 -11.41 14.26
CA ARG A 256 2.34 -10.65 13.81
C ARG A 256 1.89 -11.03 12.41
N PHE A 257 2.82 -11.44 11.55
CA PHE A 257 2.50 -11.79 10.17
C PHE A 257 1.63 -13.05 10.12
N PRO A 258 0.50 -13.04 9.40
CA PRO A 258 -0.43 -14.16 9.38
C PRO A 258 0.17 -15.38 8.65
N TYR A 259 -0.50 -16.52 8.79
CA TYR A 259 -0.25 -17.64 7.88
C TYR A 259 -0.85 -17.29 6.51
N VAL A 260 -0.01 -17.37 5.48
CA VAL A 260 -0.36 -17.12 4.08
C VAL A 260 -0.35 -18.46 3.35
N ASN A 261 -1.55 -18.93 3.02
CA ASN A 261 -1.73 -20.17 2.25
C ASN A 261 -1.57 -19.89 0.73
N GLY A 262 -1.74 -20.92 -0.11
CA GLY A 262 -1.75 -20.78 -1.56
C GLY A 262 -0.38 -21.00 -2.23
N GLY A 263 0.62 -21.46 -1.47
CA GLY A 263 1.89 -21.97 -1.99
C GLY A 263 2.93 -20.89 -2.32
N ILE A 264 2.61 -19.60 -2.19
CA ILE A 264 3.55 -18.51 -2.52
C ILE A 264 4.86 -18.58 -1.73
N PHE A 265 4.81 -19.07 -0.48
CA PHE A 265 5.97 -19.26 0.39
C PHE A 265 6.42 -20.73 0.56
N ALA A 266 5.78 -21.66 -0.14
CA ALA A 266 6.00 -23.10 0.09
C ALA A 266 7.34 -23.61 -0.46
N GLU A 267 7.84 -23.02 -1.54
CA GLU A 267 9.11 -23.41 -2.14
C GLU A 267 10.31 -22.99 -1.26
N PRO A 268 11.17 -23.92 -0.82
CA PRO A 268 12.42 -23.57 -0.17
C PRO A 268 13.38 -22.90 -1.17
N LEU A 269 13.92 -21.74 -0.81
CA LEU A 269 14.93 -21.04 -1.60
C LEU A 269 16.24 -20.96 -0.81
N ALA A 270 17.38 -20.82 -1.52
CA ALA A 270 18.61 -20.41 -0.86
C ALA A 270 18.44 -19.03 -0.20
N ILE A 271 19.26 -18.75 0.81
CA ILE A 271 19.24 -17.42 1.45
C ILE A 271 20.02 -16.45 0.57
N PRO A 272 19.40 -15.38 0.03
CA PRO A 272 20.10 -14.38 -0.76
C PRO A 272 21.07 -13.57 0.11
N ALA A 273 22.23 -13.22 -0.44
CA ALA A 273 23.17 -12.31 0.22
C ALA A 273 22.88 -10.88 -0.24
N PHE A 274 22.61 -9.99 0.72
CA PHE A 274 22.28 -8.60 0.45
C PHE A 274 23.48 -7.69 0.70
N SER A 275 23.49 -6.55 -0.01
CA SER A 275 24.38 -5.41 0.26
C SER A 275 23.59 -4.24 0.84
N ALA A 276 24.30 -3.23 1.35
CA ALA A 276 23.69 -1.99 1.83
C ALA A 276 22.83 -1.30 0.74
N ALA A 277 23.30 -1.33 -0.51
CA ALA A 277 22.58 -0.76 -1.64
C ALA A 277 21.27 -1.51 -1.93
N MET A 278 21.29 -2.85 -1.91
CA MET A 278 20.08 -3.66 -2.12
C MET A 278 19.06 -3.45 -0.98
N ARG A 279 19.54 -3.29 0.26
CA ARG A 279 18.68 -2.96 1.40
C ARG A 279 18.02 -1.60 1.21
N ASP A 280 18.77 -0.59 0.81
CA ASP A 280 18.27 0.76 0.53
C ASP A 280 17.23 0.74 -0.61
N THR A 281 17.47 0.00 -1.69
CA THR A 281 16.50 -0.19 -2.78
C THR A 281 15.18 -0.82 -2.28
N LEU A 282 15.25 -1.83 -1.41
CA LEU A 282 14.06 -2.45 -0.82
C LEU A 282 13.32 -1.50 0.14
N LEU A 283 14.04 -0.69 0.93
CA LEU A 283 13.43 0.33 1.79
C LEU A 283 12.75 1.43 0.98
N LYS A 284 13.37 1.89 -0.12
CA LYS A 284 12.73 2.81 -1.07
C LYS A 284 11.47 2.22 -1.68
N ALA A 285 11.49 0.93 -2.04
CA ALA A 285 10.32 0.23 -2.54
C ALA A 285 9.19 0.20 -1.49
N CYS A 286 9.51 0.02 -0.21
CA CYS A 286 8.53 0.10 0.88
C CYS A 286 7.89 1.49 1.01
N GLY A 287 8.52 2.56 0.52
CA GLY A 287 7.99 3.94 0.58
C GLY A 287 6.83 4.22 -0.38
N PHE A 288 6.54 3.32 -1.32
CA PHE A 288 5.38 3.44 -2.21
C PHE A 288 4.13 2.83 -1.56
N ASN A 289 2.95 3.36 -1.91
CA ASN A 289 1.69 2.70 -1.63
C ASN A 289 1.36 1.66 -2.71
N TRP A 290 1.76 0.41 -2.49
CA TRP A 290 1.54 -0.71 -3.42
C TRP A 290 0.07 -1.06 -3.64
N SER A 291 -0.84 -0.64 -2.76
CA SER A 291 -2.28 -0.81 -2.99
C SER A 291 -2.82 0.09 -4.12
N GLU A 292 -2.10 1.17 -4.43
CA GLU A 292 -2.40 2.08 -5.55
C GLU A 292 -1.60 1.73 -6.82
N ILE A 293 -0.64 0.81 -6.77
CA ILE A 293 0.16 0.48 -7.95
C ILE A 293 -0.69 -0.32 -8.93
N SER A 294 -0.74 0.13 -10.19
CA SER A 294 -1.56 -0.52 -11.21
C SER A 294 -1.10 -1.96 -11.43
N PRO A 295 -2.03 -2.93 -11.56
CA PRO A 295 -1.69 -4.29 -11.94
C PRO A 295 -0.92 -4.39 -13.26
N ALA A 296 -0.98 -3.35 -14.10
CA ALA A 296 -0.18 -3.25 -15.32
C ALA A 296 1.34 -3.35 -15.08
N ILE A 297 1.80 -2.95 -13.89
CA ILE A 297 3.20 -3.04 -13.51
C ILE A 297 3.67 -4.46 -13.31
N PHE A 298 2.80 -5.39 -12.90
CA PHE A 298 3.20 -6.80 -12.81
C PHE A 298 3.68 -7.30 -14.19
N GLY A 299 2.97 -6.91 -15.24
CA GLY A 299 3.35 -7.22 -16.62
C GLY A 299 4.72 -6.66 -17.01
N SER A 300 4.97 -5.37 -16.75
CA SER A 300 6.25 -4.73 -17.10
C SER A 300 7.41 -5.24 -16.24
N LEU A 301 7.18 -5.54 -14.96
CA LEU A 301 8.19 -6.12 -14.07
C LEU A 301 8.61 -7.51 -14.56
N PHE A 302 7.67 -8.43 -14.80
CA PHE A 302 7.99 -9.76 -15.33
C PHE A 302 8.62 -9.73 -16.72
N GLN A 303 8.34 -8.68 -17.51
CA GLN A 303 9.00 -8.46 -18.80
C GLN A 303 10.42 -7.90 -18.67
N ALA A 304 10.66 -7.01 -17.71
CA ALA A 304 11.96 -6.38 -17.47
C ALA A 304 12.99 -7.40 -16.97
N VAL A 305 12.53 -8.31 -16.12
CA VAL A 305 13.30 -9.37 -15.47
C VAL A 305 13.74 -10.50 -16.42
N LYS A 306 13.10 -10.65 -17.60
CA LYS A 306 13.45 -11.70 -18.57
C LYS A 306 14.41 -11.24 -19.67
N ASP A 307 15.29 -12.17 -20.06
CA ASP A 307 16.24 -11.99 -21.16
C ASP A 307 15.57 -11.43 -22.45
N ARG A 308 16.23 -10.43 -23.04
CA ARG A 308 15.81 -9.69 -24.24
C ARG A 308 15.56 -10.62 -25.44
N THR A 309 16.27 -11.74 -25.49
CA THR A 309 16.16 -12.79 -26.53
C THR A 309 14.91 -13.67 -26.34
N ALA A 310 14.57 -14.01 -25.09
CA ALA A 310 13.34 -14.76 -24.77
C ALA A 310 12.07 -13.92 -25.04
N ARG A 311 12.13 -12.60 -24.79
CA ARG A 311 11.02 -11.66 -25.02
C ARG A 311 10.49 -11.66 -26.46
N ARG A 312 11.39 -11.62 -27.46
CA ARG A 312 11.02 -11.57 -28.88
C ARG A 312 10.46 -12.89 -29.41
N THR A 313 10.87 -14.00 -28.82
CA THR A 313 10.55 -15.35 -29.32
C THR A 313 9.17 -15.82 -28.85
N LEU A 314 8.69 -15.33 -27.70
CA LEU A 314 7.44 -15.76 -27.06
C LEU A 314 6.26 -14.78 -27.21
N GLY A 315 6.46 -13.61 -27.83
CA GLY A 315 5.40 -12.62 -28.05
C GLY A 315 4.79 -12.06 -26.76
N GLU A 316 5.57 -12.04 -25.67
CA GLU A 316 5.08 -11.73 -24.33
C GLU A 316 4.89 -10.21 -24.15
N HIS A 317 3.85 -9.66 -24.76
CA HIS A 317 3.38 -8.31 -24.49
C HIS A 317 2.27 -8.35 -23.44
N TYR A 318 2.48 -7.67 -22.32
CA TYR A 318 1.42 -7.42 -21.35
C TYR A 318 0.24 -6.73 -22.03
N THR A 319 -0.98 -7.19 -21.70
CA THR A 319 -2.22 -6.58 -22.19
C THR A 319 -2.64 -5.49 -21.24
N THR A 320 -2.71 -4.24 -21.71
CA THR A 320 -3.07 -3.09 -20.86
C THR A 320 -4.43 -3.27 -20.20
N GLU A 321 -4.61 -2.70 -19.00
CA GLU A 321 -5.87 -2.75 -18.26
C GLU A 321 -7.06 -2.26 -19.10
N THR A 322 -6.87 -1.16 -19.85
CA THR A 322 -7.85 -0.66 -20.82
C THR A 322 -8.29 -1.72 -21.84
N ASN A 323 -7.35 -2.52 -22.34
CA ASN A 323 -7.67 -3.59 -23.32
C ASN A 323 -8.28 -4.82 -22.65
N ILE A 324 -7.89 -5.13 -21.40
CA ILE A 324 -8.55 -6.16 -20.58
C ILE A 324 -10.02 -5.77 -20.40
N LEU A 325 -10.31 -4.54 -19.96
CA LEU A 325 -11.66 -4.04 -19.72
C LEU A 325 -12.51 -4.00 -20.99
N LYS A 326 -11.95 -3.59 -22.13
CA LYS A 326 -12.63 -3.68 -23.43
C LYS A 326 -13.08 -5.11 -23.78
N THR A 327 -12.42 -6.11 -23.23
CA THR A 327 -12.76 -7.52 -23.44
C THR A 327 -13.75 -8.01 -22.39
N ILE A 328 -13.46 -7.83 -21.09
CA ILE A 328 -14.27 -8.41 -20.01
C ILE A 328 -15.59 -7.67 -19.75
N ASN A 329 -15.66 -6.36 -20.02
CA ASN A 329 -16.89 -5.56 -19.89
C ASN A 329 -18.03 -6.16 -20.72
N PRO A 330 -17.92 -6.23 -22.06
CA PRO A 330 -18.98 -6.80 -22.87
C PRO A 330 -19.11 -8.32 -22.73
N LEU A 331 -18.06 -9.03 -22.29
CA LEU A 331 -18.09 -10.49 -22.18
C LEU A 331 -18.95 -10.98 -21.00
N PHE A 332 -18.87 -10.33 -19.84
CA PHE A 332 -19.67 -10.73 -18.66
C PHE A 332 -19.85 -9.62 -17.61
N MET A 333 -18.96 -8.64 -17.51
CA MET A 333 -19.01 -7.66 -16.42
C MET A 333 -20.20 -6.69 -16.53
N ASP A 334 -20.60 -6.29 -17.73
CA ASP A 334 -21.73 -5.36 -17.93
C ASP A 334 -23.06 -6.03 -17.52
N GLU A 335 -23.29 -7.28 -17.90
CA GLU A 335 -24.46 -8.06 -17.47
C GLU A 335 -24.50 -8.20 -15.94
N LEU A 336 -23.36 -8.47 -15.29
CA LEU A 336 -23.29 -8.59 -13.83
C LEU A 336 -23.64 -7.26 -13.14
N ARG A 337 -23.19 -6.13 -13.67
CA ARG A 337 -23.52 -4.79 -13.15
C ARG A 337 -25.00 -4.47 -13.33
N GLU A 338 -25.57 -4.78 -14.49
CA GLU A 338 -27.01 -4.60 -14.74
C GLU A 338 -27.86 -5.42 -13.78
N ARG A 339 -27.50 -6.69 -13.58
CA ARG A 339 -28.16 -7.58 -12.61
C ARG A 339 -28.07 -7.05 -11.19
N LEU A 340 -26.90 -6.55 -10.78
CA LEU A 340 -26.73 -5.94 -9.46
C LEU A 340 -27.65 -4.72 -9.28
N ALA A 341 -27.72 -3.84 -10.27
CA ALA A 341 -28.57 -2.66 -10.23
C ALA A 341 -30.06 -3.04 -10.15
N ALA A 342 -30.50 -3.98 -11.00
CA ALA A 342 -31.89 -4.45 -11.06
C ALA A 342 -32.33 -5.20 -9.79
N ASP A 343 -31.41 -5.93 -9.14
CA ASP A 343 -31.71 -6.78 -7.99
C ASP A 343 -31.40 -6.14 -6.63
N SER A 344 -30.87 -4.91 -6.63
CA SER A 344 -30.44 -4.14 -5.44
C SER A 344 -31.47 -4.10 -4.29
N ASN A 345 -32.77 -4.06 -4.62
CA ASN A 345 -33.85 -4.00 -3.63
C ASN A 345 -34.33 -5.37 -3.11
N SER A 346 -33.70 -6.48 -3.50
CA SER A 346 -34.13 -7.83 -3.11
C SER A 346 -33.00 -8.68 -2.54
N ILE A 347 -33.06 -8.93 -1.23
CA ILE A 347 -32.09 -9.80 -0.52
C ILE A 347 -32.00 -11.19 -1.16
N ALA A 348 -33.14 -11.77 -1.57
CA ALA A 348 -33.16 -13.09 -2.17
C ALA A 348 -32.40 -13.13 -3.50
N LYS A 349 -32.60 -12.11 -4.35
CA LYS A 349 -31.92 -12.01 -5.63
C LYS A 349 -30.43 -11.66 -5.47
N LEU A 350 -30.07 -10.78 -4.55
CA LEU A 350 -28.67 -10.51 -4.21
C LEU A 350 -27.95 -11.76 -3.70
N LYS A 351 -28.61 -12.60 -2.88
CA LYS A 351 -28.06 -13.91 -2.47
C LYS A 351 -27.83 -14.84 -3.65
N LYS A 352 -28.71 -14.82 -4.65
CA LYS A 352 -28.54 -15.59 -5.89
C LYS A 352 -27.36 -15.04 -6.70
N LEU A 353 -27.32 -13.73 -6.97
CA LEU A 353 -26.21 -13.10 -7.69
C LEU A 353 -24.86 -13.41 -7.04
N ARG A 354 -24.76 -13.32 -5.70
CA ARG A 354 -23.55 -13.70 -4.96
C ARG A 354 -23.15 -15.16 -5.18
N ARG A 355 -24.11 -16.08 -5.27
CA ARG A 355 -23.83 -17.50 -5.54
C ARG A 355 -23.33 -17.69 -6.96
N ASP A 356 -24.02 -17.10 -7.93
CA ASP A 356 -23.66 -17.16 -9.35
C ASP A 356 -22.24 -16.59 -9.57
N LEU A 357 -21.87 -15.49 -8.89
CA LEU A 357 -20.51 -14.94 -8.89
C LEU A 357 -19.47 -15.94 -8.36
N GLY A 358 -19.78 -16.70 -7.31
CA GLY A 358 -18.86 -17.70 -6.74
C GLY A 358 -18.68 -18.96 -7.61
N GLU A 359 -19.63 -19.23 -8.50
CA GLU A 359 -19.60 -20.33 -9.46
C GLU A 359 -18.92 -19.95 -10.78
N LEU A 360 -18.68 -18.66 -11.03
CA LEU A 360 -18.00 -18.19 -12.22
C LEU A 360 -16.62 -18.87 -12.36
N ARG A 361 -16.32 -19.32 -13.58
CA ARG A 361 -15.04 -19.91 -13.95
C ARG A 361 -14.50 -19.14 -15.15
N ILE A 362 -13.43 -18.40 -14.93
CA ILE A 362 -12.72 -17.65 -15.97
C ILE A 362 -11.48 -18.45 -16.35
N LEU A 363 -11.34 -18.76 -17.63
CA LEU A 363 -10.18 -19.47 -18.17
C LEU A 363 -9.39 -18.54 -19.09
N ASP A 364 -8.17 -18.23 -18.69
CA ASP A 364 -7.14 -17.69 -19.59
C ASP A 364 -6.21 -18.84 -20.01
N PRO A 365 -6.33 -19.36 -21.24
CA PRO A 365 -5.53 -20.49 -21.71
C PRO A 365 -4.06 -20.14 -21.95
N PHE A 366 -3.69 -18.86 -22.00
CA PHE A 366 -2.30 -18.42 -22.22
C PHE A 366 -1.50 -18.36 -20.91
N ILE A 367 -2.14 -17.97 -19.80
CA ILE A 367 -1.53 -18.00 -18.45
C ILE A 367 -1.24 -19.45 -18.02
N MET A 368 -2.14 -20.39 -18.32
CA MET A 368 -1.98 -21.82 -18.00
C MET A 368 -0.74 -22.47 -18.63
N ARG A 369 -0.31 -22.03 -19.83
CA ARG A 369 0.88 -22.59 -20.51
C ARG A 369 2.20 -22.23 -19.83
N LYS A 370 2.24 -21.19 -19.01
CA LYS A 370 3.47 -20.75 -18.31
C LYS A 370 3.59 -21.27 -16.88
N LEU A 371 2.50 -21.79 -16.31
CA LEU A 371 2.44 -22.40 -14.98
C LEU A 371 2.63 -23.93 -15.00
N ASP A 372 2.90 -24.52 -16.17
CA ASP A 372 3.12 -25.96 -16.30
C ASP A 372 4.53 -26.35 -15.80
N VAL A 373 4.73 -26.25 -14.49
CA VAL A 373 5.77 -26.95 -13.73
C VAL A 373 5.29 -28.38 -13.37
N SER A 374 4.20 -28.86 -13.99
CA SER A 374 3.54 -30.13 -13.63
C SER A 374 3.91 -31.33 -14.50
N ARG A 375 5.06 -31.28 -15.19
CA ARG A 375 5.63 -32.44 -15.89
C ARG A 375 6.97 -32.85 -15.30
N ASP A 376 6.96 -33.31 -14.05
CA ASP A 376 7.94 -34.29 -13.54
C ASP A 376 7.43 -35.08 -12.32
N ILE A 377 6.11 -35.31 -12.23
CA ILE A 377 5.57 -36.38 -11.38
C ILE A 377 5.25 -37.58 -12.28
N GLY A 378 6.31 -38.15 -12.82
CA GLY A 378 6.29 -39.47 -13.44
C GLY A 378 6.17 -40.54 -12.36
N VAL A 379 4.95 -41.05 -12.23
CA VAL A 379 4.56 -42.27 -11.51
C VAL A 379 5.56 -43.40 -11.75
N ALA A 380 6.09 -43.98 -10.68
CA ALA A 380 6.59 -45.35 -10.69
C ALA A 380 6.05 -46.09 -9.46
N ALA A 381 5.14 -47.02 -9.77
CA ALA A 381 4.61 -48.19 -9.04
C ALA A 381 4.75 -48.28 -7.51
#